data_AF-A0A839E0J8-F1
#
_entry.id   AF-A0A839E0J8-F1
#
_cell.length_a   1.000
_cell.length_b   1.000
_cell.length_c   1.000
_cell.angle_alpha   90.00
_cell.angle_beta   90.00
_cell.angle_gamma   90.00
#
_symmetry.space_group_name_H-M   'P 1'
#
loop_
_entity.id
_entity.type
_entity.pdbx_description
1 polymer ?
#
loop_
_entity_poly.entity_id
_entity_poly.type
_entity_poly.pdbx_seq_one_letter_code
_entity_poly.pdbx_strand_id
1 'polypeptide(L)'
;MIGVPDAEMGEAVKAVVQPAPEVSPGPELERELLDYARERIAHYKAPRSVDFVDELPRTPTGKLVKSTLKDRYTTGGETRADASA
;
A
#
# COMPACT_ATOMS: atom_id res chain seq x y z
N MET A 1 3.88 -1.37 -4.75
CA MET A 1 4.51 -1.62 -3.44
C MET A 1 5.70 -0.68 -3.26
N ILE A 2 5.91 -0.24 -2.03
CA ILE A 2 7.01 0.62 -1.57
C ILE A 2 7.54 0.09 -0.24
N GLY A 3 8.79 0.43 0.10
CA GLY A 3 9.30 0.27 1.47
C GLY A 3 8.81 1.45 2.33
N VAL A 4 8.44 1.15 3.57
CA VAL A 4 8.11 2.16 4.58
C VAL A 4 8.94 1.89 5.84
N PRO A 5 9.32 2.92 6.61
CA PRO A 5 10.05 2.74 7.85
C PRO A 5 9.33 1.77 8.80
N ASP A 6 10.07 0.83 9.37
CA ASP A 6 9.56 -0.18 10.29
C ASP A 6 10.55 -0.35 11.45
N ALA A 7 10.04 -0.36 12.68
CA ALA A 7 10.88 -0.38 13.88
C ALA A 7 11.61 -1.72 14.08
N GLU A 8 11.09 -2.81 13.54
CA GLU A 8 11.62 -4.17 13.75
C GLU A 8 12.53 -4.59 12.59
N MET A 9 12.11 -4.28 11.36
CA MET A 9 12.75 -4.74 10.12
C MET A 9 13.62 -3.65 9.46
N GLY A 10 13.61 -2.42 10.00
CA GLY A 10 14.15 -1.23 9.35
C GLY A 10 13.22 -0.70 8.25
N GLU A 11 12.83 -1.59 7.32
CA GLU A 11 11.83 -1.30 6.28
C GLU A 11 10.84 -2.46 6.13
N ALA A 12 9.56 -2.13 6.02
CA ALA A 12 8.49 -3.07 5.68
C ALA A 12 7.90 -2.80 4.29
N VAL A 13 7.44 -3.85 3.61
CA VAL A 13 6.76 -3.71 2.31
C VAL A 13 5.32 -3.25 2.56
N LYS A 14 4.92 -2.13 1.96
CA LYS A 14 3.53 -1.65 1.90
C LYS A 14 3.00 -1.75 0.47
N ALA A 15 1.79 -2.25 0.31
CA ALA A 15 1.05 -2.15 -0.95
C ALA A 15 0.22 -0.86 -0.94
N VAL A 16 0.33 -0.05 -1.99
CA VAL A 16 -0.54 1.12 -2.21
C VAL A 16 -1.44 0.75 -3.38
N VAL A 17 -2.74 0.74 -3.15
CA VAL A 17 -3.74 0.18 -4.05
C VAL A 17 -4.78 1.23 -4.37
N GLN A 18 -5.04 1.42 -5.65
CA GLN A 18 -6.20 2.15 -6.13
C GLN A 18 -7.26 1.12 -6.53
N PRO A 19 -8.37 0.99 -5.78
CA PRO A 19 -9.46 0.10 -6.15
C PRO A 19 -10.06 0.47 -7.50
N ALA A 20 -10.64 -0.52 -8.18
CA ALA A 20 -11.52 -0.22 -9.30
C ALA A 20 -12.78 0.50 -8.80
N PRO A 21 -13.49 1.29 -9.64
CA PRO A 21 -14.64 2.08 -9.22
C PRO A 21 -15.76 1.30 -8.52
N GLU A 22 -15.88 0.01 -8.83
CA GLU A 22 -16.92 -0.89 -8.31
C GLU A 22 -16.46 -1.65 -7.05
N VAL A 23 -15.22 -1.43 -6.61
CA VAL A 23 -14.61 -2.16 -5.50
C VAL A 23 -14.49 -1.24 -4.30
N SER A 24 -15.20 -1.55 -3.23
CA SER A 24 -15.11 -0.83 -1.97
C SER A 24 -13.81 -1.21 -1.24
N PRO A 25 -12.94 -0.24 -0.89
CA PRO A 25 -11.80 -0.50 -0.03
C PRO A 25 -12.27 -0.82 1.40
N GLY A 26 -11.48 -1.60 2.12
CA GLY A 26 -11.77 -1.89 3.52
C GLY A 26 -10.96 -3.05 4.10
N PRO A 27 -11.18 -3.36 5.39
CA PRO A 27 -10.42 -4.40 6.09
C PRO A 27 -10.57 -5.79 5.48
N GLU A 28 -11.73 -6.10 4.89
CA GLU A 28 -11.98 -7.37 4.21
C GLU A 28 -11.10 -7.52 2.96
N LEU A 29 -11.12 -6.49 2.09
CA LEU A 29 -10.30 -6.46 0.88
C LEU A 29 -8.80 -6.43 1.21
N GLU A 30 -8.39 -5.70 2.25
CA GLU A 30 -7.00 -5.72 2.72
C GLU A 30 -6.56 -7.14 3.06
N ARG A 31 -7.33 -7.86 3.89
CA ARG A 31 -6.99 -9.24 4.26
C ARG A 31 -6.89 -10.14 3.03
N GLU A 32 -7.86 -10.08 2.13
CA GLU A 32 -7.86 -10.85 0.89
C GLU A 32 -6.59 -10.62 0.06
N LEU A 33 -6.19 -9.36 -0.14
CA LEU A 33 -4.99 -9.00 -0.89
C LEU A 33 -3.71 -9.48 -0.20
N LEU A 34 -3.64 -9.38 1.13
CA LEU A 34 -2.49 -9.84 1.90
C LEU A 34 -2.35 -11.36 1.85
N ASP A 35 -3.43 -12.09 2.05
CA ASP A 35 -3.45 -13.56 1.97
C ASP A 35 -3.10 -14.03 0.56
N TYR A 36 -3.73 -13.43 -0.47
CA TYR A 36 -3.44 -13.73 -1.86
C TYR A 36 -1.95 -13.62 -2.19
N ALA A 37 -1.29 -12.56 -1.68
CA ALA A 37 0.14 -12.36 -1.85
C ALA A 37 0.96 -13.41 -1.08
N ARG A 38 0.67 -13.63 0.20
CA ARG A 38 1.41 -14.57 1.07
C ARG A 38 1.39 -16.01 0.57
N GLU A 39 0.31 -16.43 -0.08
CA GLU A 39 0.21 -17.75 -0.70
C GLU A 39 1.13 -17.92 -1.92
N ARG A 40 1.50 -16.81 -2.59
CA ARG A 40 2.15 -16.82 -3.91
C ARG A 40 3.61 -16.38 -3.90
N ILE A 41 4.02 -15.61 -2.90
CA ILE A 41 5.39 -15.14 -2.76
C ILE A 41 5.92 -15.41 -1.35
N ALA A 42 7.25 -15.49 -1.24
CA ALA A 42 7.91 -15.70 0.05
C ALA A 42 7.45 -14.63 1.07
N HIS A 43 7.23 -15.06 2.32
CA HIS A 43 6.62 -14.23 3.37
C HIS A 43 7.33 -12.87 3.56
N TYR A 44 8.66 -12.82 3.45
CA TYR A 44 9.43 -11.56 3.57
C TYR A 44 9.26 -10.60 2.37
N LYS A 45 8.71 -11.07 1.24
CA LYS A 45 8.38 -10.25 0.07
C LYS A 45 6.92 -9.83 0.05
N ALA A 46 6.07 -10.49 0.84
CA ALA A 46 4.67 -10.14 0.95
C ALA A 46 4.51 -8.77 1.64
N PRO A 47 3.56 -7.93 1.18
CA PRO A 47 3.23 -6.71 1.90
C PRO A 47 2.78 -7.02 3.33
N ARG A 48 3.16 -6.14 4.25
CA ARG A 48 2.76 -6.14 5.66
C ARG A 48 1.44 -5.41 5.89
N SER A 49 1.15 -4.43 5.04
CA SER A 49 -0.09 -3.65 5.06
C SER A 49 -0.47 -3.20 3.65
N VAL A 50 -1.75 -2.87 3.48
CA VAL A 50 -2.29 -2.20 2.30
C VAL A 50 -2.65 -0.76 2.69
N ASP A 51 -2.55 0.16 1.75
CA ASP A 51 -3.10 1.51 1.88
C ASP A 51 -3.90 1.80 0.61
N PHE A 52 -5.16 2.19 0.79
CA PHE A 52 -6.07 2.48 -0.32
C PHE A 52 -6.02 3.98 -0.65
N VAL A 53 -5.87 4.30 -1.93
CA VAL A 53 -5.87 5.67 -2.44
C VAL A 53 -6.87 5.80 -3.57
N ASP A 54 -7.56 6.94 -3.66
CA ASP A 54 -8.49 7.21 -4.76
C ASP A 54 -7.79 7.26 -6.12
N GLU A 55 -6.56 7.81 -6.14
CA GLU A 55 -5.76 7.94 -7.34
C GLU A 55 -4.27 7.68 -7.08
N LEU A 56 -3.69 6.80 -7.89
CA LEU A 56 -2.24 6.63 -7.94
C LEU A 56 -1.60 7.75 -8.75
N PRO A 57 -0.48 8.34 -8.28
CA PRO A 57 0.17 9.45 -8.95
C PRO A 57 0.74 8.98 -10.29
N ARG A 58 0.25 9.58 -11.38
CA ARG A 58 0.69 9.26 -12.74
C ARG A 58 1.13 10.51 -13.48
N THR A 59 2.03 10.35 -14.44
CA THR A 59 2.34 11.40 -15.41
C THR A 59 1.13 11.65 -16.32
N PRO A 60 1.09 12.76 -17.09
CA PRO A 60 0.05 12.97 -18.10
C PRO A 60 -0.04 11.84 -19.14
N THR A 61 1.04 11.11 -19.35
CA THR A 61 1.11 9.91 -20.21
C THR A 61 0.71 8.61 -19.49
N GLY A 62 0.25 8.68 -18.24
CA GLY A 62 -0.26 7.55 -17.46
C GLY A 62 0.79 6.73 -16.69
N LYS A 63 2.08 7.11 -16.75
CA LYS A 63 3.16 6.37 -16.06
C LYS A 63 3.10 6.62 -14.55
N LEU A 64 3.09 5.55 -13.76
CA LEU A 64 3.16 5.64 -12.30
C LEU A 64 4.43 6.36 -11.82
N VAL A 65 4.26 7.39 -11.00
CA VAL A 65 5.33 8.18 -10.38
C VAL A 65 5.59 7.65 -8.98
N LYS A 66 6.42 6.61 -8.87
CA LYS A 66 6.71 5.96 -7.58
C LYS A 66 7.42 6.87 -6.57
N SER A 67 8.19 7.87 -7.01
CA SER A 67 8.89 8.78 -6.09
C SER A 67 7.94 9.61 -5.24
N THR A 68 6.80 10.05 -5.80
CA THR A 68 5.75 10.76 -5.05
C THR A 68 5.15 9.88 -3.96
N LEU A 69 4.94 8.59 -4.27
CA LEU A 69 4.54 7.62 -3.24
C LEU A 69 5.63 7.46 -2.19
N LYS A 70 6.88 7.23 -2.58
CA LYS A 70 7.98 7.10 -1.60
C LYS A 70 8.02 8.26 -0.64
N ASP A 71 8.05 9.50 -1.15
CA ASP A 71 8.07 10.70 -0.32
C ASP A 71 6.89 10.76 0.67
N ARG A 72 5.67 10.49 0.18
CA ARG A 72 4.45 10.47 1.00
C ARG A 72 4.54 9.52 2.20
N TYR A 73 5.19 8.35 2.06
CA TYR A 73 5.27 7.36 3.14
C TYR A 73 6.64 7.31 3.85
N THR A 74 7.64 8.08 3.41
CA THR A 74 8.94 8.19 4.10
C THR A 74 9.10 9.47 4.91
N THR A 75 8.44 10.57 4.52
CA THR A 75 8.68 11.91 5.08
C THR A 75 7.82 12.23 6.32
N GLY A 76 6.87 11.37 6.69
CA GLY A 76 6.10 11.48 7.92
C GLY A 76 5.40 10.17 8.18
N GLY A 77 5.84 9.45 9.22
CA GLY A 77 5.12 8.30 9.72
C GLY A 77 3.66 8.68 9.96
N GLU A 78 2.76 7.74 9.66
CA GLU A 78 1.30 7.87 9.81
C GLU A 78 0.58 8.55 8.63
N THR A 79 0.25 7.75 7.62
CA THR A 79 -1.14 7.79 7.14
C THR A 79 -1.76 6.46 7.51
N ARG A 80 -2.17 6.36 8.78
CA ARG A 80 -3.26 5.47 9.15
C ARG A 80 -4.51 6.30 8.86
N ALA A 81 -5.11 6.11 7.69
CA ALA A 81 -6.53 6.39 7.57
C ALA A 81 -7.22 5.38 8.50
N ASP A 82 -7.30 5.72 9.78
CA ASP A 82 -8.18 5.05 10.72
C ASP A 82 -9.60 5.30 10.22
N ALA A 83 -10.09 4.39 9.39
CA ALA A 83 -11.51 4.22 9.17
C ALA A 83 -12.07 3.49 10.39
N SER A 84 -12.11 4.19 11.54
CA SER A 84 -13.07 3.90 12.60
C SER A 84 -14.15 4.99 12.58
N ALA A 85 -15.27 4.65 11.96
CA ALA A 85 -16.62 5.17 12.21
C ALA A 85 -17.63 4.28 11.48
#